data_AF-A0AA37TD24-F1
#
_entry.id   AF-A0AA37TD24-F1
#
_cell.length_a   1.000
_cell.length_b   1.000
_cell.length_c   1.000
_cell.angle_alpha   90.00
_cell.angle_beta   90.00
_cell.angle_gamma   90.00
#
_symmetry.space_group_name_H-M   'P 1'
#
loop_
_entity.id
_entity.type
_entity.pdbx_description
1 polymer ?
#
loop_
_entity_poly.entity_id
_entity_poly.type
_entity_poly.pdbx_seq_one_letter_code
_entity_poly.pdbx_strand_id
1 'polypeptide(L)' 'MMFEYTRRRGVRSPVTDAPTFRVGKLARAKTADQTGADISHLIDRSYNYHSPRELHWHLAERLGLAPGAVMLRESAAA' A
#
# COMPACT_ATOMS: atom_id res chain seq x y z
N MET A 1 8.73 4.43 9.13
CA MET A 1 7.56 3.63 9.57
C MET A 1 7.32 2.55 8.55
N MET A 2 7.21 1.30 9.01
CA MET A 2 7.00 0.13 8.15
C MET A 2 5.50 -0.17 8.03
N PHE A 3 5.06 -0.42 6.80
CA PHE A 3 3.71 -0.83 6.47
C PHE A 3 3.73 -2.12 5.66
N GLU A 4 2.70 -2.93 5.89
CA GLU A 4 2.51 -4.22 5.24
C GLU A 4 1.23 -4.18 4.44
N TYR A 5 1.29 -4.62 3.19
CA TYR A 5 0.11 -4.66 2.32
C TYR A 5 -0.03 -6.00 1.62
N THR A 6 -1.27 -6.41 1.37
CA THR A 6 -1.56 -7.56 0.52
C THR A 6 -1.90 -7.09 -0.89
N ARG A 7 -1.24 -7.69 -1.86
CA ARG A 7 -1.47 -7.40 -3.27
C ARG A 7 -2.67 -8.18 -3.79
N ARG A 8 -3.57 -7.49 -4.48
CA ARG A 8 -4.67 -8.08 -5.25
C ARG A 8 -4.50 -7.71 -6.72
N ARG A 9 -4.94 -8.60 -7.62
CA ARG A 9 -4.90 -8.32 -9.06
C ARG A 9 -5.80 -7.11 -9.37
N GLY A 10 -5.22 -6.14 -10.07
CA GLY A 10 -5.94 -4.99 -10.63
C GLY A 10 -6.37 -5.25 -12.07
N VAL A 11 -6.98 -4.25 -12.69
CA VAL A 11 -7.27 -4.27 -14.12
C VAL A 11 -6.04 -3.84 -14.94
N ARG A 12 -6.05 -4.04 -16.26
CA ARG A 12 -5.02 -3.40 -17.10
C ARG A 12 -5.26 -1.89 -17.15
N SER A 13 -4.17 -1.14 -17.15
CA SER A 13 -4.20 0.30 -17.32
C SER A 13 -4.89 0.67 -18.64
N PRO A 14 -5.93 1.52 -18.63
CA PRO A 14 -6.56 1.96 -19.88
C PRO A 14 -5.65 2.86 -20.72
N VAL A 15 -4.59 3.44 -20.12
CA VAL A 15 -3.69 4.40 -20.78
C VAL A 15 -2.43 3.70 -21.32
N THR A 16 -1.94 2.69 -20.63
CA THR A 16 -0.63 2.07 -20.92
C THR A 16 -0.70 0.56 -21.17
N ASP A 17 -1.87 -0.05 -21.01
CA ASP A 17 -2.10 -1.51 -21.04
C ASP A 17 -1.22 -2.34 -20.09
N ALA A 18 -0.50 -1.67 -19.17
CA ALA A 18 0.35 -2.31 -18.18
C ALA A 18 -0.49 -3.00 -17.09
N PRO A 19 0.00 -4.11 -16.51
CA PRO A 19 -0.65 -4.73 -15.36
C PRO A 19 -0.59 -3.81 -14.14
N THR A 20 -1.72 -3.68 -13.44
CA THR A 20 -1.81 -2.93 -12.18
C THR A 20 -2.12 -3.86 -11.01
N PHE A 21 -2.10 -3.32 -9.80
CA PHE A 21 -2.58 -4.03 -8.62
C PHE A 21 -3.44 -3.13 -7.73
N ARG A 22 -4.31 -3.77 -6.94
CA ARG A 22 -5.07 -3.13 -5.88
C ARG A 22 -4.54 -3.59 -4.53
N VAL A 23 -4.71 -2.75 -3.52
CA VAL A 23 -4.36 -3.10 -2.13
C VAL A 23 -5.56 -3.78 -1.48
N GLY A 24 -5.39 -5.01 -1.02
CA GLY A 24 -6.44 -5.76 -0.32
C GLY A 24 -6.58 -5.33 1.14
N LYS A 25 -5.47 -5.42 1.88
CA LYS A 25 -5.29 -4.99 3.26
C LYS A 25 -4.02 -4.18 3.38
N LEU A 26 -4.03 -3.16 4.21
CA LEU A 26 -2.89 -2.33 4.56
C LEU A 26 -2.83 -2.17 6.08
N ALA A 27 -1.72 -2.56 6.69
CA ALA A 27 -1.51 -2.43 8.12
C ALA A 27 -0.16 -1.76 8.41
N ARG A 28 -0.09 -1.04 9.52
CA ARG A 28 1.21 -0.69 10.11
C ARG A 28 1.86 -1.95 10.66
N ALA A 29 3.13 -2.19 10.32
CA ALA A 29 3.84 -3.36 10.79
C ALA A 29 3.91 -3.37 12.32
N LYS A 30 3.71 -4.55 12.91
CA LYS A 30 3.85 -4.76 14.35
C LYS A 30 5.29 -4.50 14.77
N THR A 31 5.50 -3.65 15.77
CA THR A 31 6.72 -3.67 16.57
C THR A 31 6.46 -4.50 17.84
N ALA A 32 7.51 -4.89 18.57
CA ALA A 32 7.37 -5.70 19.79
C ALA A 32 6.34 -5.13 20.79
N ASP A 33 6.17 -3.81 20.79
CA ASP A 33 5.29 -3.08 21.71
C ASP A 33 3.99 -2.55 21.07
N GLN A 34 3.72 -2.81 19.78
CA GLN A 34 2.56 -2.25 19.08
C GLN A 34 1.74 -3.30 18.33
N THR A 35 0.44 -3.33 18.59
CA THR A 35 -0.52 -4.06 17.77
C THR A 35 -0.62 -3.38 16.40
N GLY A 36 -0.45 -4.16 15.33
CA GLY A 36 -0.44 -3.67 13.97
C GLY A 36 -1.80 -3.09 13.62
N ALA A 37 -1.87 -1.77 13.47
CA ALA A 37 -3.11 -1.07 13.19
C ALA A 37 -3.50 -1.25 11.72
N ASP A 38 -4.73 -1.66 11.46
CA ASP A 38 -5.30 -1.67 10.12
C ASP A 38 -5.61 -0.24 9.69
N ILE A 39 -4.94 0.21 8.63
CA ILE A 39 -5.06 1.55 8.08
C ILE A 39 -5.58 1.52 6.64
N SER A 40 -6.20 0.41 6.24
CA SER A 40 -6.78 0.24 4.90
C SER A 40 -7.80 1.33 4.55
N HIS A 41 -8.40 1.98 5.55
CA HIS A 41 -9.36 3.07 5.38
C HIS A 41 -8.72 4.38 4.90
N LEU A 42 -7.38 4.52 4.97
CA LEU A 42 -6.67 5.74 4.53
C LEU A 42 -6.46 5.80 3.01
N ILE A 43 -6.70 4.70 2.30
CA ILE A 43 -6.57 4.62 0.86
C ILE A 43 -7.87 4.11 0.24
N ASP A 44 -8.13 4.51 -1.00
CA ASP A 44 -9.14 3.85 -1.80
C ASP A 44 -8.60 2.49 -2.27
N ARG A 45 -9.25 1.40 -1.85
CA ARG A 45 -8.90 0.02 -2.21
C ARG A 45 -9.33 -0.37 -3.63
N SER A 46 -10.17 0.44 -4.27
CA SER A 46 -10.54 0.27 -5.67
C SER A 46 -9.47 0.82 -6.62
N TYR A 47 -8.57 1.67 -6.13
CA TYR A 47 -7.52 2.31 -6.91
C TYR A 47 -6.48 1.30 -7.43
N ASN A 48 -6.16 1.42 -8.72
CA ASN A 48 -5.24 0.54 -9.43
C ASN A 48 -3.84 1.18 -9.48
N TYR A 49 -2.94 0.70 -8.62
CA TYR A 49 -1.55 1.14 -8.59
C TYR A 49 -0.75 0.48 -9.70
N HIS A 50 0.06 1.27 -10.39
CA HIS A 50 0.99 0.83 -11.41
C HIS A 50 2.28 0.26 -10.82
N SER A 51 2.65 0.66 -9.60
CA SER A 51 3.86 0.16 -8.93
C SER A 51 3.80 0.31 -7.41
N PRO A 52 4.58 -0.48 -6.64
CA PRO A 52 4.73 -0.27 -5.20
C PRO A 52 5.28 1.11 -4.84
N ARG A 53 6.07 1.72 -5.75
CA ARG A 53 6.56 3.09 -5.59
C ARG A 53 5.42 4.10 -5.60
N GLU A 54 4.39 3.90 -6.42
CA GLU A 54 3.22 4.77 -6.42
C GLU A 54 2.44 4.69 -5.10
N LEU A 55 2.22 3.47 -4.59
CA LEU A 55 1.63 3.26 -3.27
C LEU A 55 2.45 3.94 -2.16
N HIS A 56 3.77 3.85 -2.25
CA HIS A 56 4.69 4.52 -1.32
C HIS A 56 4.43 6.02 -1.24
N TRP A 57 4.41 6.69 -2.40
CA TRP A 57 4.17 8.14 -2.47
C TRP A 57 2.79 8.52 -1.98
N HIS A 58 1.76 7.77 -2.39
CA HIS A 58 0.39 8.03 -1.95
C HIS A 58 0.26 7.93 -0.42
N LEU A 59 0.90 6.94 0.21
CA LEU A 59 0.88 6.81 1.67
C LEU A 59 1.65 7.93 2.37
N ALA A 60 2.79 8.35 1.82
CA ALA A 60 3.55 9.47 2.36
C ALA A 60 2.70 10.75 2.37
N GLU A 61 2.00 11.05 1.26
CA GLU A 61 1.06 12.17 1.19
C GLU A 61 -0.09 12.05 2.21
N ARG A 62 -0.78 10.89 2.26
CA ARG A 62 -1.93 10.69 3.15
C ARG A 62 -1.59 10.83 4.62
N LEU A 63 -0.36 10.48 5.01
CA LEU A 63 0.11 10.54 6.38
C LEU A 63 0.86 11.83 6.72
N GLY A 64 1.06 12.74 5.75
CA GLY A 64 1.88 13.94 5.94
C GLY A 64 3.34 13.62 6.27
N LEU A 65 3.88 12.51 5.76
CA LEU A 65 5.23 12.03 6.03
C LEU A 65 6.18 12.31 4.87
N ALA A 66 7.47 12.46 5.18
CA ALA A 66 8.50 12.41 4.16
C ALA A 66 8.52 11.01 3.49
N PRO A 67 8.77 10.91 2.17
CA PRO A 67 8.81 9.63 1.47
C PRO A 67 9.81 8.65 2.10
N GLY A 68 11.01 9.11 2.46
CA GLY A 68 12.00 8.26 3.14
C GLY A 68 11.56 7.72 4.51
N ALA A 69 10.51 8.30 5.11
CA ALA A 69 9.95 7.83 6.37
C ALA A 69 8.87 6.75 6.18
N VAL A 70 8.47 6.42 4.94
CA VAL A 70 7.55 5.33 4.62
C VAL A 70 8.35 4.15 4.07
N MET A 71 8.15 2.96 4.65
CA MET A 71 8.70 1.72 4.13
C MET A 71 7.54 0.75 3.88
N LEU A 72 7.54 0.07 2.74
CA LEU A 72 6.51 -0.88 2.37
C LEU A 72 7.07 -2.29 2.24
N ARG A 73 6.31 -3.25 2.74
CA ARG A 73 6.52 -4.68 2.54
C ARG A 73 5.25 -5.32 1.99
N GLU A 74 5.39 -6.11 0.94
CA GLU A 74 4.31 -6.97 0.46
C GLU A 74 4.23 -8.21 1.36
N SER A 75 3.06 -8.47 1.92
CA SER A 75 2.77 -9.69 2.68
C SER A 75 2.07 -10.68 1.77
N ALA A 76 2.50 -11.94 1.78
CA ALA A 76 1.78 -13.00 1.07
C ALA A 76 0.33 -13.02 1.56
N ALA A 77 -0.62 -12.89 0.63
CA ALA A 77 -2.03 -13.04 0.97
C ALA A 77 -2.22 -14.50 1.41
N ALA A 78 -2.66 -14.69 2.66
CA ALA A 78 -3.20 -15.97 3.12
C ALA A 78 -4.43 -16.37 2.30
#